data_AF-A0A2H6EGB3-F1
#
_entry.id   AF-A0A2H6EGB3-F1
#
_cell.length_a   1.000
_cell.length_b   1.000
_cell.length_c   1.000
_cell.angle_alpha   90.00
_cell.angle_beta   90.00
_cell.angle_gamma   90.00
#
_symmetry.space_group_name_H-M   'P 1'
#
loop_
_entity.id
_entity.type
_entity.pdbx_description
1 polymer ?
#
loop_
_entity_poly.entity_id
_entity_poly.type
_entity_poly.pdbx_seq_one_letter_code
_entity_poly.pdbx_strand_id
1 'polypeptide(L)' 'MSNDLQHRLFEFAVRVLKFLQKLPNTPEYKTIRYQLSKCSTSSGANYSPRQISI' A
#
# COMPACT_ATOMS: atom_id res chain seq x y z
N MET A 1 14.24 -17.31 4.92
CA MET A 1 13.84 -16.07 4.22
C MET A 1 12.62 -15.47 4.91
N SER A 2 12.81 -14.64 5.94
CA SER A 2 11.71 -14.07 6.77
C SER A 2 11.22 -12.70 6.27
N ASN A 3 11.89 -12.10 5.28
CA ASN A 3 11.69 -10.70 4.88
C ASN A 3 11.12 -10.52 3.46
N ASP A 4 10.78 -11.59 2.74
CA ASP A 4 10.26 -11.49 1.36
C ASP A 4 8.92 -10.76 1.30
N LEU A 5 7.95 -11.16 2.13
CA LEU A 5 6.61 -10.56 2.11
C LEU A 5 6.62 -9.11 2.61
N GLN A 6 7.37 -8.80 3.67
CA GLN A 6 7.51 -7.41 4.13
C GLN A 6 8.11 -6.52 3.04
N HIS A 7 9.16 -6.99 2.37
CA HIS A 7 9.78 -6.26 1.27
C HIS A 7 8.81 -6.07 0.10
N ARG A 8 8.05 -7.11 -0.27
CA ARG A 8 7.03 -7.04 -1.31
C ARG A 8 5.88 -6.08 -0.97
N LEU A 9 5.46 -6.01 0.29
CA LEU A 9 4.43 -5.07 0.75
C LEU A 9 4.94 -3.63 0.73
N PHE A 10 6.20 -3.40 1.09
CA PHE A 10 6.86 -2.10 0.95
C PHE A 10 6.92 -1.66 -0.52
N GLU A 11 7.43 -2.52 -1.40
CA GLU A 11 7.50 -2.25 -2.84
C GLU A 11 6.11 -2.02 -3.46
N PHE A 12 5.11 -2.79 -3.03
CA PHE A 12 3.72 -2.59 -3.42
C PHE A 12 3.23 -1.19 -3.04
N ALA A 13 3.41 -0.76 -1.78
CA ALA A 13 3.00 0.56 -1.33
C ALA A 13 3.71 1.68 -2.14
N VAL A 14 5.02 1.56 -2.38
CA VAL A 14 5.78 2.53 -3.19
C VAL A 14 5.24 2.60 -4.62
N ARG A 15 4.93 1.45 -5.24
CA ARG A 15 4.38 1.41 -6.61
C ARG A 15 2.99 2.05 -6.68
N VAL A 16 2.12 1.79 -5.70
CA VAL A 16 0.80 2.43 -5.61
C VAL A 16 0.96 3.95 -5.52
N LEU A 17 1.79 4.46 -4.61
CA LEU A 17 2.00 5.91 -4.45
C LEU A 17 2.56 6.56 -5.72
N LYS A 18 3.48 5.89 -6.44
CA LYS A 18 3.99 6.37 -7.75
C LYS A 18 2.93 6.33 -8.84
N PHE A 19 2.05 5.33 -8.84
CA PHE A 19 0.92 5.24 -9.78
C PHE A 19 -0.10 6.36 -9.54
N LEU A 20 -0.45 6.63 -8.28
CA LEU A 20 -1.43 7.66 -7.92
C LEU A 20 -1.03 9.06 -8.40
N GLN A 21 0.27 9.35 -8.53
CA GLN A 21 0.78 10.60 -9.09
C GLN A 21 0.44 10.78 -10.58
N LYS A 22 0.16 9.69 -11.31
CA LYS A 22 -0.18 9.71 -12.74
C LYS A 22 -1.69 9.89 -12.98
N LEU A 23 -2.52 9.79 -11.95
CA LEU A 23 -3.97 9.92 -12.10
C LEU A 23 -4.36 11.39 -12.35
N PRO A 24 -5.44 11.66 -13.11
CA PRO A 24 -5.95 13.02 -13.29
C PRO A 24 -6.28 13.71 -11.96
N ASN A 25 -6.15 15.03 -11.91
CA ASN A 25 -6.51 15.82 -10.72
C ASN A 25 -7.99 16.24 -10.75
N THR A 26 -8.90 15.26 -10.83
CA THR A 26 -10.35 15.49 -10.78
C THR A 26 -10.92 15.10 -9.41
N PRO A 27 -12.11 15.60 -9.02
CA PRO A 27 -12.75 15.25 -7.75
C PRO A 27 -12.89 13.74 -7.50
N GLU A 28 -13.22 12.97 -8.54
CA GLU A 28 -13.41 11.51 -8.47
C GLU A 28 -12.10 10.82 -8.09
N TYR A 29 -10.99 11.23 -8.72
CA TYR A 29 -9.67 10.66 -8.44
C TYR A 29 -9.09 11.10 -7.10
N LYS A 30 -9.56 12.20 -6.49
CA LYS A 30 -9.13 12.58 -5.13
C LYS A 30 -9.50 11.53 -4.10
N THR A 31 -10.73 11.02 -4.15
CA THR A 31 -11.20 9.95 -3.24
C THR A 31 -10.42 8.66 -3.47
N ILE A 32 -10.19 8.30 -4.73
CA ILE A 32 -9.41 7.11 -5.10
C ILE A 32 -7.98 7.21 -4.57
N ARG A 33 -7.31 8.36 -4.75
CA ARG A 33 -5.96 8.60 -4.22
C ARG A 33 -5.92 8.48 -2.70
N TYR A 34 -6.89 9.07 -2.01
CA TYR A 34 -6.96 9.02 -0.56
C TYR A 34 -7.10 7.59 -0.05
N GLN A 35 -8.05 6.83 -0.57
CA GLN A 35 -8.30 5.45 -0.14
C GLN A 35 -7.13 4.52 -0.46
N LEU A 36 -6.62 4.57 -1.70
CA LEU A 36 -5.54 3.69 -2.14
C LEU A 36 -4.20 3.99 -1.43
N SER A 37 -3.90 5.25 -1.15
CA SER A 37 -2.68 5.59 -0.39
C SER A 37 -2.73 5.05 1.05
N LYS A 38 -3.89 5.13 1.70
CA LYS A 38 -4.12 4.60 3.06
C LYS A 38 -4.08 3.08 3.11
N CYS A 39 -4.81 2.37 2.25
CA CYS A 39 -4.91 0.91 2.34
C CYS A 39 -3.61 0.21 1.91
N SER A 40 -2.91 0.74 0.89
CA SER A 40 -1.65 0.15 0.42
C SER A 40 -0.53 0.25 1.46
N THR A 41 -0.40 1.39 2.14
CA THR A 41 0.59 1.57 3.21
C THR A 41 0.24 0.81 4.49
N SER A 42 -1.06 0.69 4.82
CA SER A 42 -1.52 -0.11 5.96
C SER A 42 -1.20 -1.59 5.82
N SER A 43 -1.12 -2.13 4.60
CA SER A 43 -0.85 -3.56 4.37
C SER A 43 0.53 -3.98 4.87
N GLY A 44 1.55 -3.13 4.69
CA GLY A 44 2.89 -3.35 5.25
C GLY A 44 2.95 -3.15 6.77
N ALA A 45 2.21 -2.17 7.30
CA ALA A 45 2.14 -1.92 8.75
C ALA A 45 1.43 -3.05 9.51
N ASN A 46 0.43 -3.68 8.88
CA ASN A 46 -0.29 -4.82 9.46
C ASN A 46 0.47 -6.14 9.34
N TYR A 47 1.56 -6.19 8.57
CA TYR A 47 2.40 -7.37 8.48
C TYR A 47 3.34 -7.44 9.70
N SER A 48 2.80 -7.96 10.79
CA SER A 48 3.58 -8.53 11.90
C SER A 48 3.57 -10.05 11.74
N PRO A 49 4.73 -10.75 11.73
CA PRO A 49 4.79 -12.21 11.67
C PRO A 49 3.96 -12.90 12.77
N ARG A 50 3.67 -12.19 13.88
CA ARG A 50 2.85 -12.67 15.00
C ARG A 50 1.33 -12.65 14.73
N GLN A 51 0.86 -11.92 13.72
CA GLN A 51 -0.57 -11.75 13.45
C GLN A 51 -1.11 -12.82 12.48
N ILE A 52 -0.21 -13.58 11.85
CA ILE A 52 -0.50 -14.75 11.00
C ILE A 52 -0.05 -16.02 11.74
N SER A 53 -0.42 -16.14 13.02
CA SER A 53 -0.36 -17.41 13.74
C SER A 53 -1.76 -17.69 14.28
N ILE A 54 -2.49 -18.52 13.54
CA ILE A 54 -3.66 -19.28 14.02
C ILE A 54 -3.22 -20.74 14.00
#